data_AF-A0A256W5K4-F1
#
_entry.id   AF-A0A256W5K4-F1
#
_cell.length_a   1.000
_cell.length_b   1.000
_cell.length_c   1.000
_cell.angle_alpha   90.00
_cell.angle_beta   90.00
_cell.angle_gamma   90.00
#
_symmetry.space_group_name_H-M   'P 1'
#
loop_
_entity.id
_entity.type
_entity.pdbx_description
1 polymer ?
#
loop_
_entity_poly.entity_id
_entity_poly.type
_entity_poly.pdbx_seq_one_letter_code
_entity_poly.pdbx_strand_id
1 'polypeptide(L)'
;MKISRIIFFIFLAISSISCSTIFHTTETNTIDIDEKGIQHTPLITDLEIRSKKVEGKAFGSVSAITKLKEEAIFNAVSKSNADLLIEPIYTITTSGSKATVTVVGWPANYRNFKQMTVADTTVLIMAVDELSKAPKSVDEQAIAVEKDNKAKKQKKMARVLVVYLGIMAVGLVILAIVL
;
A
#
# COMPACT_ATOMS: atom_id res chain seq x y z
N MET A 1 -21.99 40.38 52.61
CA MET A 1 -22.58 39.52 51.55
C MET A 1 -21.60 38.99 50.48
N LYS A 2 -20.29 39.26 50.53
CA LYS A 2 -19.33 38.80 49.49
C LYS A 2 -18.67 37.45 49.80
N ILE A 3 -18.38 37.14 51.07
CA ILE A 3 -17.70 35.90 51.48
C ILE A 3 -18.61 34.65 51.41
N SER A 4 -19.89 34.77 51.76
CA SER A 4 -20.87 33.66 51.66
C SER A 4 -21.08 33.19 50.21
N ARG A 5 -20.93 34.08 49.22
CA ARG A 5 -21.03 33.72 47.79
C ARG A 5 -19.79 32.98 47.29
N ILE A 6 -18.60 33.32 47.80
CA ILE A 6 -17.34 32.66 47.41
C ILE A 6 -17.28 31.22 47.94
N ILE A 7 -17.74 30.98 49.16
CA ILE A 7 -17.79 29.62 49.75
C ILE A 7 -18.71 28.71 48.95
N PHE A 8 -19.83 29.23 48.44
CA PHE A 8 -20.77 28.48 47.60
C PHE A 8 -20.15 28.06 46.26
N PHE A 9 -19.38 28.95 45.61
CA PHE A 9 -18.69 28.62 44.35
C PHE A 9 -17.55 27.61 44.53
N ILE A 10 -16.86 27.62 45.67
CA ILE A 10 -15.81 26.62 45.97
C ILE A 10 -16.42 25.24 46.22
N PHE A 11 -17.55 25.18 46.92
CA PHE A 11 -18.26 23.92 47.18
C PHE A 11 -18.84 23.29 45.90
N LEU A 12 -19.30 24.13 44.95
CA LEU A 12 -19.81 23.69 43.66
C LEU A 12 -18.70 23.12 42.75
N ALA A 13 -17.48 23.67 42.82
CA ALA A 13 -16.34 23.19 42.03
C ALA A 13 -15.84 21.81 42.48
N ILE A 14 -15.91 21.50 43.78
CA ILE A 14 -15.43 20.22 44.33
C ILE A 14 -16.36 19.04 43.97
N SER A 15 -17.65 19.30 43.71
CA SER A 15 -18.63 18.25 43.37
C SER A 15 -18.47 17.67 41.96
N SER A 16 -17.61 18.23 41.10
CA SER A 16 -17.46 17.78 39.70
C SER A 16 -16.30 16.81 39.45
N ILE A 17 -15.56 16.39 40.50
CA ILE A 17 -14.33 15.56 40.34
C ILE A 17 -14.62 14.05 40.38
N SER A 18 -15.82 13.60 40.80
CA SER A 18 -16.13 12.17 40.89
C SER A 18 -16.83 11.65 39.62
N CYS A 19 -16.05 11.49 38.55
CA CYS A 19 -16.42 10.65 37.41
C CYS A 19 -15.34 9.59 37.23
N SER A 20 -15.42 8.49 37.99
CA SER A 20 -14.62 7.30 37.74
C SER A 20 -15.38 6.40 36.77
N THR A 21 -14.92 6.32 35.52
CA THR A 21 -15.36 5.28 34.59
C THR A 21 -14.79 3.93 35.02
N ILE A 22 -15.66 3.06 35.52
CA ILE A 22 -15.34 1.64 35.75
C ILE A 22 -15.47 0.94 34.39
N PHE A 23 -14.34 0.55 33.79
CA PHE A 23 -14.34 -0.29 32.60
C PHE A 23 -14.57 -1.74 33.03
N HIS A 24 -15.73 -2.31 32.72
CA HIS A 24 -15.89 -3.76 32.73
C HIS A 24 -15.30 -4.30 31.43
N THR A 25 -14.06 -4.79 31.49
CA THR A 25 -13.53 -5.66 30.43
C THR A 25 -14.07 -7.06 30.66
N THR A 26 -15.11 -7.43 29.91
CA THR A 26 -15.45 -8.84 29.76
C THR A 26 -14.33 -9.47 28.95
N GLU A 27 -13.37 -10.10 29.62
CA GLU A 27 -12.35 -10.91 28.95
C GLU A 27 -13.05 -12.13 28.34
N THR A 28 -13.50 -11.99 27.10
CA THR A 28 -13.79 -13.14 26.26
C THR A 28 -12.47 -13.87 26.04
N ASN A 29 -12.46 -15.19 26.20
CA ASN A 29 -11.32 -16.04 25.81
C ASN A 29 -10.88 -15.65 24.39
N THR A 30 -9.81 -14.87 24.31
CA THR A 30 -9.15 -14.45 23.08
C THR A 30 -7.85 -15.22 23.07
N ILE A 31 -7.66 -16.03 22.04
CA ILE A 31 -6.35 -16.59 21.74
C ILE A 31 -5.65 -15.46 20.98
N ASP A 32 -4.61 -14.90 21.57
CA ASP A 32 -3.70 -14.01 20.85
C ASP A 32 -3.18 -14.78 19.63
N ILE A 33 -3.25 -14.17 18.46
CA ILE A 33 -2.72 -14.77 17.24
C ILE A 33 -1.20 -14.76 17.40
N ASP A 34 -0.64 -15.86 17.90
CA ASP A 34 0.80 -16.10 17.94
C ASP A 34 1.41 -15.76 16.57
N GLU A 35 2.65 -15.27 16.53
CA GLU A 35 3.37 -14.92 15.29
C GLU A 35 3.43 -16.06 14.24
N LYS A 36 3.03 -17.27 14.64
CA LYS A 36 2.90 -18.46 13.79
C LYS A 36 1.58 -18.53 13.00
N GLY A 37 0.64 -17.62 13.25
CA GLY A 37 -0.61 -17.46 12.50
C GLY A 37 -1.62 -18.60 12.68
N ILE A 38 -2.86 -18.34 12.31
CA ILE A 38 -3.88 -19.38 12.19
C ILE A 38 -3.51 -20.26 10.99
N GLN A 39 -3.21 -21.53 11.23
CA GLN A 39 -2.95 -22.48 10.14
C GLN A 39 -4.26 -22.79 9.41
N HIS A 40 -4.41 -22.22 8.21
CA HIS A 40 -5.54 -22.48 7.34
C HIS A 40 -5.12 -23.40 6.20
N THR A 41 -5.96 -24.39 5.89
CA THR A 41 -5.78 -25.17 4.66
C THR A 41 -6.14 -24.27 3.47
N PRO A 42 -5.26 -24.09 2.48
CA PRO A 42 -5.57 -23.27 1.31
C PRO A 42 -6.74 -23.86 0.52
N LEU A 43 -7.51 -22.98 -0.08
CA LEU A 43 -8.63 -23.32 -0.96
C LEU A 43 -8.13 -23.29 -2.41
N ILE A 44 -8.37 -24.38 -3.14
CA ILE A 44 -8.09 -24.48 -4.57
C ILE A 44 -9.40 -24.25 -5.32
N THR A 45 -9.30 -23.63 -6.49
CA THR A 45 -10.43 -23.35 -7.36
C THR A 45 -10.00 -23.58 -8.81
N ASP A 46 -10.93 -24.08 -9.61
CA ASP A 46 -10.76 -24.21 -11.04
C ASP A 46 -11.06 -22.86 -11.71
N LEU A 47 -10.38 -22.58 -12.82
CA LEU A 47 -10.67 -21.41 -13.65
C LEU A 47 -11.40 -21.85 -14.91
N GLU A 48 -12.67 -21.44 -15.03
CA GLU A 48 -13.42 -21.58 -16.27
C GLU A 48 -13.08 -20.41 -17.20
N ILE A 49 -12.17 -20.65 -18.14
CA ILE A 49 -11.72 -19.64 -19.11
C ILE A 49 -12.63 -19.70 -20.34
N ARG A 50 -13.21 -18.56 -20.74
CA ARG A 50 -14.02 -18.49 -21.96
C ARG A 50 -13.12 -18.35 -23.18
N SER A 51 -13.47 -19.01 -24.28
CA SER A 51 -12.66 -19.05 -25.51
C SER A 51 -12.57 -17.71 -26.25
N LYS A 52 -13.55 -16.82 -26.06
CA LYS A 52 -13.62 -15.51 -26.72
C LYS A 52 -12.99 -14.42 -25.85
N LYS A 53 -12.04 -13.68 -26.43
CA LYS A 53 -11.45 -12.49 -25.81
C LYS A 53 -12.47 -11.38 -25.61
N VAL A 54 -12.27 -10.60 -24.56
CA VAL A 54 -13.06 -9.41 -24.25
C VAL A 54 -12.18 -8.18 -24.18
N GLU A 55 -12.78 -7.04 -24.48
CA GLU A 55 -12.09 -5.75 -24.56
C GLU A 55 -12.66 -4.76 -23.54
N GLY A 56 -11.76 -4.12 -22.80
CA GLY A 56 -12.04 -2.99 -21.93
C GLY A 56 -11.26 -1.76 -22.36
N LYS A 57 -11.86 -0.58 -22.18
CA LYS A 57 -11.21 0.70 -22.48
C LYS A 57 -11.37 1.66 -21.33
N ALA A 58 -10.36 2.50 -21.12
CA ALA A 58 -10.42 3.64 -20.23
C ALA A 58 -9.76 4.84 -20.90
N PHE A 59 -10.23 6.04 -20.57
CA PHE A 59 -9.76 7.28 -21.15
C PHE A 59 -9.52 8.32 -20.06
N GLY A 60 -8.40 9.03 -20.14
CA GLY A 60 -8.10 10.07 -19.16
C GLY A 60 -6.76 10.75 -19.41
N SER A 61 -6.16 11.28 -18.35
CA SER A 61 -4.86 11.94 -18.42
C SER A 61 -3.72 10.94 -18.64
N VAL A 62 -2.71 11.34 -19.42
CA VAL A 62 -1.43 10.59 -19.57
C VAL A 62 -0.71 10.45 -18.22
N SER A 63 -0.91 11.36 -17.27
CA SER A 63 -0.34 11.23 -15.92
C SER A 63 -0.94 10.08 -15.10
N ALA A 64 -2.08 9.52 -15.52
CA ALA A 64 -2.85 8.52 -14.79
C ALA A 64 -2.87 7.13 -15.47
N ILE A 65 -1.86 6.79 -16.27
CA ILE A 65 -1.84 5.54 -17.06
C ILE A 65 -2.07 4.28 -16.21
N THR A 66 -1.47 4.18 -15.01
CA THR A 66 -1.66 3.01 -14.13
C THR A 66 -3.13 2.85 -13.75
N LYS A 67 -3.78 3.93 -13.32
CA LYS A 67 -5.21 3.94 -13.00
C LYS A 67 -6.06 3.59 -14.23
N LEU A 68 -5.70 4.11 -15.41
CA LEU A 68 -6.41 3.78 -16.65
C LEU A 68 -6.26 2.31 -17.05
N LYS A 69 -5.14 1.65 -16.73
CA LYS A 69 -4.99 0.19 -16.93
C LYS A 69 -5.93 -0.60 -16.03
N GLU A 70 -5.99 -0.26 -14.74
CA GLU A 70 -6.90 -0.89 -13.78
C GLU A 70 -8.37 -0.70 -14.18
N GLU A 71 -8.73 0.52 -14.59
CA GLU A 71 -10.08 0.84 -15.06
C GLU A 71 -10.41 0.11 -16.36
N ALA A 72 -9.45 -0.04 -17.28
CA ALA A 72 -9.64 -0.82 -18.49
C ALA A 72 -9.90 -2.30 -18.17
N ILE A 73 -9.17 -2.90 -17.21
CA ILE A 73 -9.43 -4.27 -16.73
C ILE A 73 -10.84 -4.35 -16.14
N PHE A 74 -11.18 -3.45 -15.23
CA PHE A 74 -12.50 -3.41 -14.59
C PHE A 74 -13.61 -3.35 -15.63
N ASN A 75 -13.45 -2.52 -16.67
CA ASN A 75 -14.42 -2.40 -17.76
C ASN A 75 -14.50 -3.69 -18.60
N ALA A 76 -13.39 -4.38 -18.85
CA ALA A 76 -13.39 -5.66 -19.57
C ALA A 76 -14.12 -6.76 -18.77
N VAL A 77 -13.74 -6.91 -17.50
CA VAL A 77 -14.27 -7.90 -16.57
C VAL A 77 -15.76 -7.67 -16.34
N SER A 78 -16.17 -6.44 -16.01
CA SER A 78 -17.58 -6.07 -15.77
C SER A 78 -18.47 -6.30 -16.99
N LYS A 79 -18.02 -5.91 -18.19
CA LYS A 79 -18.77 -6.14 -19.44
C LYS A 79 -19.00 -7.62 -19.72
N SER A 80 -18.07 -8.47 -19.32
CA SER A 80 -18.12 -9.90 -19.54
C SER A 80 -18.77 -10.67 -18.40
N ASN A 81 -19.10 -10.02 -17.28
CA ASN A 81 -19.53 -10.67 -16.04
C ASN A 81 -18.59 -11.84 -15.66
N ALA A 82 -17.29 -11.54 -15.65
CA ALA A 82 -16.23 -12.44 -15.26
C ALA A 82 -15.68 -12.03 -13.89
N ASP A 83 -14.90 -12.91 -13.26
CA ASP A 83 -14.23 -12.58 -11.99
C ASP A 83 -12.85 -11.98 -12.25
N LEU A 84 -12.19 -12.40 -13.31
CA LEU A 84 -10.86 -11.94 -13.70
C LEU A 84 -10.61 -12.03 -15.21
N LEU A 85 -9.52 -11.41 -15.64
CA LEU A 85 -9.07 -11.39 -17.02
C LEU A 85 -7.70 -12.08 -17.12
N ILE A 86 -7.63 -13.20 -17.83
CA ILE A 86 -6.40 -13.96 -18.11
C ILE A 86 -5.64 -13.33 -19.28
N GLU A 87 -4.32 -13.25 -19.12
CA GLU A 87 -3.37 -12.70 -20.09
C GLU A 87 -3.80 -11.34 -20.66
N PRO A 88 -3.92 -10.29 -19.80
CA PRO A 88 -4.30 -8.97 -20.26
C PRO A 88 -3.18 -8.34 -21.12
N ILE A 89 -3.51 -8.01 -22.37
CA ILE A 89 -2.64 -7.28 -23.29
C ILE A 89 -3.12 -5.84 -23.37
N TYR A 90 -2.24 -4.89 -23.06
CA TYR A 90 -2.55 -3.46 -23.09
C TYR A 90 -2.08 -2.80 -24.37
N THR A 91 -2.93 -1.96 -24.95
CA THR A 91 -2.60 -1.00 -25.99
C THR A 91 -2.86 0.41 -25.47
N ILE A 92 -1.85 1.28 -25.51
CA ILE A 92 -1.95 2.65 -25.03
C ILE A 92 -1.80 3.60 -26.21
N THR A 93 -2.77 4.46 -26.43
CA THR A 93 -2.73 5.52 -27.45
C THR A 93 -2.77 6.87 -26.76
N THR A 94 -1.80 7.74 -27.03
CA THR A 94 -1.74 9.08 -26.43
C THR A 94 -2.04 10.15 -27.48
N SER A 95 -2.70 11.22 -27.04
CA SER A 95 -3.01 12.40 -27.85
C SER A 95 -2.90 13.63 -26.95
N GLY A 96 -1.76 14.33 -27.03
CA GLY A 96 -1.44 15.44 -26.14
C GLY A 96 -1.38 14.99 -24.68
N SER A 97 -2.15 15.65 -23.81
CA SER A 97 -2.26 15.31 -22.39
C SER A 97 -3.23 14.17 -22.08
N LYS A 98 -3.88 13.59 -23.09
CA LYS A 98 -4.87 12.52 -22.93
C LYS A 98 -4.35 11.17 -23.43
N ALA A 99 -4.80 10.10 -22.79
CA ALA A 99 -4.48 8.72 -23.14
C ALA A 99 -5.75 7.88 -23.20
N THR A 100 -5.78 6.95 -24.15
CA THR A 100 -6.73 5.85 -24.23
C THR A 100 -5.97 4.56 -23.95
N VAL A 101 -6.39 3.82 -22.92
CA VAL A 101 -5.86 2.50 -22.62
C VAL A 101 -6.92 1.48 -23.02
N THR A 102 -6.54 0.53 -23.87
CA THR A 102 -7.35 -0.63 -24.26
C THR A 102 -6.70 -1.88 -23.70
N VAL A 103 -7.48 -2.77 -23.09
CA VAL A 103 -7.02 -4.08 -22.64
C VAL A 103 -7.83 -5.17 -23.34
N VAL A 104 -7.14 -6.22 -23.78
CA VAL A 104 -7.76 -7.41 -24.37
C VAL A 104 -7.22 -8.65 -23.65
N GLY A 105 -8.11 -9.55 -23.26
CA GLY A 105 -7.73 -10.82 -22.60
C GLY A 105 -8.87 -11.82 -22.59
N TRP A 106 -8.66 -12.98 -21.98
CA TRP A 106 -9.68 -14.02 -21.86
C TRP A 106 -10.40 -13.89 -20.52
N PRO A 107 -11.73 -13.69 -20.51
CA PRO A 107 -12.46 -13.61 -19.26
C PRO A 107 -12.55 -14.99 -18.61
N ALA A 108 -12.40 -15.06 -17.29
CA ALA A 108 -12.50 -16.30 -16.54
C ALA A 108 -13.33 -16.14 -15.27
N ASN A 109 -13.95 -17.24 -14.85
CA ASN A 109 -14.69 -17.34 -13.60
C ASN A 109 -14.11 -18.43 -12.71
N TYR A 110 -14.18 -18.21 -11.40
CA TYR A 110 -13.83 -19.23 -10.42
C TYR A 110 -14.92 -20.30 -10.32
N ARG A 111 -14.51 -21.57 -10.24
CA ARG A 111 -15.42 -22.72 -10.04
C ARG A 111 -14.83 -23.75 -9.09
N ASN A 112 -15.69 -24.56 -8.50
CA ASN A 112 -15.29 -25.75 -7.73
C ASN A 112 -14.29 -25.46 -6.61
N PHE A 113 -14.62 -24.50 -5.74
CA PHE A 113 -13.84 -24.24 -4.53
C PHE A 113 -13.76 -25.50 -3.66
N LYS A 114 -12.55 -26.05 -3.50
CA LYS A 114 -12.28 -27.26 -2.72
C LYS A 114 -11.10 -27.04 -1.78
N GLN A 115 -11.13 -27.67 -0.60
CA GLN A 115 -9.97 -27.69 0.28
C GLN A 115 -8.84 -28.47 -0.40
N MET A 116 -7.63 -27.95 -0.31
CA MET A 116 -6.44 -28.61 -0.83
C MET A 116 -6.25 -29.97 -0.17
N THR A 117 -6.07 -31.00 -0.98
CA THR A 117 -5.73 -32.35 -0.51
C THR A 117 -4.25 -32.64 -0.76
N VAL A 118 -3.71 -33.68 -0.11
CA VAL A 118 -2.31 -34.10 -0.31
C VAL A 118 -2.03 -34.44 -1.79
N ALA A 119 -3.02 -34.91 -2.54
CA ALA A 119 -2.89 -35.20 -3.96
C ALA A 119 -2.69 -33.93 -4.82
N ASP A 120 -3.18 -32.76 -4.38
CA ASP A 120 -3.03 -31.50 -5.11
C ASP A 120 -1.62 -30.86 -4.90
N THR A 121 -0.85 -31.36 -3.92
CA THR A 121 0.46 -30.82 -3.51
C THR A 121 1.48 -30.85 -4.65
N THR A 122 1.44 -31.86 -5.52
CA THR A 122 2.40 -31.99 -6.63
C THR A 122 2.29 -30.84 -7.63
N VAL A 123 1.06 -30.44 -7.98
CA VAL A 123 0.82 -29.32 -8.91
C VAL A 123 1.27 -28.00 -8.29
N LEU A 124 1.04 -27.83 -6.99
CA LEU A 124 1.47 -26.62 -6.27
C LEU A 124 3.00 -26.52 -6.20
N ILE A 125 3.71 -27.63 -5.90
CA ILE A 125 5.18 -27.63 -5.89
C ILE A 125 5.74 -27.23 -7.27
N MET A 126 5.15 -27.75 -8.35
CA MET A 126 5.56 -27.39 -9.72
C MET A 126 5.30 -25.92 -10.02
N ALA A 127 4.14 -25.38 -9.64
CA ALA A 127 3.80 -23.98 -9.85
C ALA A 127 4.71 -23.02 -9.05
N VAL A 128 5.06 -23.40 -7.81
CA VAL A 128 5.96 -22.62 -6.96
C VAL A 128 7.38 -22.61 -7.52
N ASP A 129 7.88 -23.74 -8.05
CA ASP A 129 9.19 -23.79 -8.70
C ASP A 129 9.26 -22.88 -9.93
N GLU A 130 8.20 -22.83 -10.73
CA GLU A 130 8.11 -21.95 -11.91
C GLU A 130 8.03 -20.46 -11.53
N LEU A 131 7.24 -20.13 -10.51
CA LEU A 131 7.19 -18.77 -9.94
C LEU A 131 8.52 -18.33 -9.31
N SER A 132 9.31 -19.27 -8.78
CA SER A 132 10.63 -18.97 -8.21
C SER A 132 11.68 -18.60 -9.27
N LYS A 133 11.48 -19.07 -10.51
CA LYS A 133 12.38 -18.82 -11.65
C LYS A 133 12.01 -17.57 -12.44
N ALA A 134 10.80 -17.05 -12.27
CA ALA A 134 10.38 -15.79 -12.87
C ALA A 134 11.19 -14.62 -12.29
N PRO A 135 11.67 -13.67 -13.11
CA PRO A 135 12.38 -12.50 -12.61
C PRO A 135 11.44 -11.70 -11.70
N LYS A 136 11.89 -11.44 -10.46
CA LYS A 136 11.14 -10.66 -9.46
C LYS A 136 10.70 -9.33 -10.05
N SER A 137 9.45 -8.97 -9.76
CA SER A 137 8.70 -7.89 -10.36
C SER A 137 9.41 -6.52 -10.32
N VAL A 138 9.06 -5.70 -11.30
CA VAL A 138 9.51 -4.33 -11.56
C VAL A 138 9.50 -3.41 -10.32
N ASP A 139 8.69 -3.74 -9.31
CA ASP A 139 8.55 -2.95 -8.08
C ASP A 139 9.77 -3.04 -7.14
N GLU A 140 10.48 -4.16 -7.10
CA GLU A 140 11.66 -4.32 -6.22
C GLU A 140 12.86 -3.49 -6.73
N GLN A 141 12.96 -3.31 -8.06
CA GLN A 141 13.98 -2.44 -8.68
C GLN A 141 13.65 -0.95 -8.50
N ALA A 142 12.37 -0.56 -8.55
CA ALA A 142 11.95 0.82 -8.29
C ALA A 142 12.25 1.25 -6.84
N ILE A 143 12.06 0.34 -5.88
CA ILE A 143 12.35 0.59 -4.46
C ILE A 143 13.87 0.71 -4.22
N ALA A 144 14.69 -0.10 -4.89
CA ALA A 144 16.15 -0.02 -4.79
C ALA A 144 16.70 1.31 -5.35
N VAL A 145 16.13 1.78 -6.48
CA VAL A 145 16.51 3.06 -7.11
C VAL A 145 16.07 4.26 -6.25
N GLU A 146 14.89 4.22 -5.63
CA GLU A 146 14.45 5.30 -4.72
C GLU A 146 15.32 5.41 -3.46
N LYS A 147 15.73 4.26 -2.89
CA LYS A 147 16.63 4.23 -1.73
C LYS A 147 18.02 4.79 -2.05
N ASP A 148 18.59 4.44 -3.20
CA ASP A 148 19.90 4.97 -3.64
C ASP A 148 19.85 6.49 -3.91
N ASN A 149 18.76 6.98 -4.51
CA ASN A 149 18.56 8.40 -4.75
C ASN A 149 18.41 9.23 -3.46
N LYS A 150 17.69 8.70 -2.46
CA LYS A 150 17.58 9.34 -1.13
C LYS A 150 18.94 9.37 -0.41
N ALA A 151 19.70 8.27 -0.45
CA ALA A 151 21.04 8.21 0.15
C ALA A 151 22.03 9.19 -0.51
N LYS A 152 22.00 9.33 -1.85
CA LYS A 152 22.80 10.32 -2.59
C LYS A 152 22.42 11.76 -2.25
N LYS A 153 21.12 12.06 -2.12
CA LYS A 153 20.64 13.39 -1.73
C LYS A 153 21.07 13.78 -0.32
N GLN A 154 21.02 12.85 0.64
CA GLN A 154 21.46 13.08 2.01
C GLN A 154 22.97 13.33 2.11
N LYS A 155 23.79 12.57 1.37
CA LYS A 155 25.24 12.82 1.29
C LYS A 155 25.58 14.18 0.67
N LYS A 156 24.81 14.63 -0.33
CA LYS A 156 25.02 15.95 -0.95
C LYS A 156 24.69 17.09 0.02
N MET A 157 23.60 16.99 0.78
CA MET A 157 23.23 17.99 1.80
C MET A 157 24.27 18.05 2.94
N ALA A 158 24.79 16.91 3.39
CA ALA A 158 25.83 16.88 4.41
C ALA A 158 27.12 17.58 3.97
N ARG A 159 27.54 17.39 2.71
CA ARG A 159 28.73 18.09 2.16
C ARG A 159 28.55 19.60 2.09
N VAL A 160 27.37 20.08 1.71
CA VAL A 160 27.09 21.52 1.66
C VAL A 160 27.15 22.14 3.05
N LEU A 161 26.64 21.44 4.07
CA LEU A 161 26.60 21.92 5.45
C LEU A 161 28.01 22.02 6.07
N VAL A 162 28.90 21.07 5.76
CA VAL A 162 30.31 21.09 6.18
C VAL A 162 31.07 22.26 5.54
N VAL A 163 30.86 22.51 4.24
CA VAL A 163 31.49 23.64 3.56
C VAL A 163 31.02 24.97 4.16
N TYR A 164 29.73 25.11 4.45
CA TYR A 164 29.18 26.32 5.05
C TYR A 164 29.76 26.59 6.45
N LEU A 165 29.82 25.57 7.31
CA LEU A 165 30.43 25.70 8.65
C LEU A 165 31.92 26.05 8.58
N GLY A 166 32.65 25.49 7.61
CA GLY A 166 34.06 25.85 7.38
C GLY A 166 34.24 27.31 7.00
N ILE A 167 33.40 27.84 6.11
CA ILE A 167 33.44 29.25 5.70
C ILE A 167 33.10 30.18 6.88
N MET A 168 32.09 29.82 7.69
CA MET A 168 31.71 30.60 8.88
C MET A 168 32.81 30.62 9.95
N ALA A 169 33.52 29.50 10.15
CA ALA A 169 34.65 29.42 11.08
C ALA A 169 35.83 30.30 10.62
N VAL A 170 36.16 30.28 9.32
CA VAL A 170 37.21 31.14 8.76
C VAL A 170 36.82 32.62 8.87
N GLY A 171 35.55 32.95 8.60
CA GLY A 171 35.03 34.31 8.78
C GLY A 171 35.15 34.83 10.21
N LEU A 172 34.87 33.98 11.22
CA LEU A 172 35.02 34.33 12.63
C LEU A 172 36.49 34.53 13.04
N VAL A 173 37.42 33.73 12.51
CA VAL A 173 38.86 33.89 12.77
C VAL A 173 39.37 35.20 12.17
N ILE A 174 38.95 35.55 10.94
CA ILE A 174 39.33 36.82 10.32
C ILE A 174 38.75 38.00 11.11
N LEU A 175 37.51 37.91 11.57
CA LEU A 175 36.89 38.96 12.39
C LEU A 175 37.62 39.16 13.73
N ALA A 176 38.09 38.07 14.35
CA ALA A 176 38.85 38.11 15.60
C ALA A 176 40.29 38.63 15.47
N ILE A 177 40.85 38.65 14.25
CA ILE A 177 42.18 39.22 13.96
C ILE A 177 42.08 40.73 13.67
N VAL A 178 40.92 41.21 13.22
CA VAL A 178 40.69 42.60 12.83
C VAL A 178 40.14 43.45 13.99
N LEU A 179 39.66 42.83 15.08
CA LEU A 179 39.25 43.46 16.33
C LEU A 179 40.41 43.51 17.34
#